data_AF-A0A0L6V534-F1
#
_entry.id   AF-A0A0L6V534-F1
#
_cell.length_a   1.000
_cell.length_b   1.000
_cell.length_c   1.000
_cell.angle_alpha   90.00
_cell.angle_beta   90.00
_cell.angle_gamma   90.00
#
_symmetry.space_group_name_H-M   'P 1'
#
loop_
_entity.id
_entity.type
_entity.pdbx_description
1 polymer ?
#
loop_
_entity_poly.entity_id
_entity_poly.type
_entity_poly.pdbx_seq_one_letter_code
_entity_poly.pdbx_strand_id
1 'polypeptide(L)'
;MPESSAAVRHRSKNFYGRTPPTLPTCKTELDILIERHQFIRDSDEQNLSWEDALAKKTYDQLFKELAVCDLSRWKEGKASIFVAMRWRTASEVVEGKGHFTCANLRCPHHEVGLKTPARSLTKKAHSLAAFADFRDQHSFIPLEDMGGDGRKSGPSSASAVPLQELQTSFGYLEHGVRKLAEVKLNLCRRCAKKMNSCSKRRAEARDRRSIIQPPRKRDLPEDPAEHEPCHERPAKIRCTGGT
;
A
#
# COMPACT_ATOMS: atom_id res chain seq x y z
N MET A 1 18.59 26.51 5.06
CA MET A 1 17.94 27.09 3.87
C MET A 1 17.32 28.41 4.30
N PRO A 2 17.64 29.56 3.70
CA PRO A 2 17.03 30.84 4.10
C PRO A 2 15.55 30.85 3.69
N GLU A 3 14.66 31.10 4.65
CA GLU A 3 13.21 31.15 4.42
C GLU A 3 12.87 32.15 3.30
N SER A 4 12.07 31.69 2.33
CA SER A 4 11.72 32.49 1.16
C SER A 4 11.03 33.81 1.54
N SER A 5 11.47 34.89 0.90
CA SER A 5 11.08 36.29 1.12
C SER A 5 9.56 36.56 1.14
N ALA A 6 8.76 35.71 0.50
CA ALA A 6 7.31 35.85 0.43
C ALA A 6 6.60 35.54 1.77
N ALA A 7 7.06 34.52 2.50
CA ALA A 7 6.47 34.14 3.80
C ALA A 7 6.73 35.22 4.86
N VAL A 8 7.93 35.81 4.85
CA VAL A 8 8.34 36.92 5.72
C VAL A 8 7.48 38.17 5.46
N ARG A 9 7.23 38.50 4.19
CA ARG A 9 6.43 39.66 3.76
C ARG A 9 4.94 39.53 4.08
N HIS A 10 4.40 38.31 4.08
CA HIS A 10 3.01 38.09 4.48
C HIS A 10 2.85 38.14 6.01
N ARG A 11 3.86 37.67 6.75
CA ARG A 11 3.88 37.69 8.22
C ARG A 11 3.91 39.11 8.81
N SER A 12 4.52 40.07 8.12
CA SER A 12 4.64 41.45 8.58
C SER A 12 3.39 42.32 8.38
N LYS A 13 2.41 41.89 7.58
CA LYS A 13 1.24 42.72 7.21
C LYS A 13 0.04 42.63 8.16
N ASN A 14 -0.03 41.64 9.05
CA ASN A 14 -1.20 41.39 9.91
C ASN A 14 -0.94 41.48 11.43
N PHE A 15 0.23 41.95 11.87
CA PHE A 15 0.51 42.13 13.30
C PHE A 15 0.47 43.61 13.67
N TYR A 16 -0.67 44.06 14.20
CA TYR A 16 -0.88 45.40 14.72
C TYR A 16 0.07 45.70 15.90
N GLY A 17 1.23 46.30 15.62
CA GLY A 17 2.07 46.96 16.63
C GLY A 17 2.82 46.06 17.64
N ARG A 18 2.75 44.73 17.53
CA ARG A 18 3.61 43.80 18.29
C ARG A 18 4.60 43.12 17.36
N THR A 19 5.85 42.94 17.82
CA THR A 19 6.77 41.98 17.20
C THR A 19 6.06 40.62 17.14
N PRO A 20 6.04 39.94 15.97
CA PRO A 20 5.42 38.64 15.87
C PRO A 20 6.09 37.70 16.89
N PRO A 21 5.33 36.91 17.66
CA PRO A 21 5.91 35.96 18.60
C PRO A 21 6.93 35.09 17.86
N THR A 22 8.14 35.01 18.40
CA THR A 22 9.19 34.14 17.89
C THR A 22 8.63 32.73 17.80
N LEU A 23 8.81 32.08 16.64
CA LEU A 23 8.40 30.67 16.52
C LEU A 23 9.11 29.88 17.64
N PRO A 24 8.42 28.95 18.31
CA PRO A 24 9.04 28.15 19.37
C PRO A 24 10.30 27.48 18.83
N THR A 25 11.40 27.61 19.55
CA THR A 25 12.72 27.09 19.17
C THR A 25 12.82 25.55 19.32
N CYS A 26 11.81 24.92 19.93
CA CYS A 26 11.75 23.46 20.07
C CYS A 26 11.11 22.81 18.84
N LYS A 27 11.62 21.63 18.48
CA LYS A 27 11.06 20.81 17.40
C LYS A 27 9.62 20.44 17.74
N THR A 28 8.70 20.61 16.79
CA THR A 28 7.33 20.14 16.96
C THR A 28 7.25 18.62 16.79
N GLU A 29 6.20 17.99 17.29
CA GLU A 29 5.95 16.55 17.05
C GLU A 29 5.91 16.24 15.54
N LEU A 30 5.35 17.15 14.73
CA LEU A 30 5.31 17.01 13.28
C LEU A 30 6.71 17.00 12.67
N ASP A 31 7.61 17.87 13.15
CA ASP A 31 9.01 17.92 12.68
C ASP A 31 9.75 16.63 13.05
N ILE A 32 9.55 16.13 14.28
CA ILE A 32 10.13 14.86 14.75
C ILE A 32 9.64 13.70 13.87
N LEU A 33 8.35 13.67 13.54
CA LEU A 33 7.78 12.67 12.64
C LEU A 33 8.39 12.75 11.25
N ILE A 34 8.55 13.95 10.68
CA ILE A 34 9.16 14.14 9.36
C ILE A 34 10.64 13.71 9.37
N GLU A 35 11.39 13.99 10.43
CA GLU A 35 12.81 13.61 10.54
C GLU A 35 13.03 12.11 10.75
N ARG A 36 12.20 11.47 11.58
CA ARG A 36 12.39 10.08 12.04
C ARG A 36 11.45 9.06 11.40
N HIS A 37 10.58 9.47 10.47
CA HIS A 37 9.73 8.49 9.77
C HIS A 37 10.59 7.52 8.97
N GLN A 38 10.32 6.24 9.15
CA GLN A 38 10.83 5.17 8.32
C GLN A 38 9.63 4.47 7.69
N PHE A 39 9.75 4.12 6.42
CA PHE A 39 8.61 3.55 5.69
C PHE A 39 8.29 2.13 6.18
N ILE A 40 9.31 1.36 6.56
CA ILE A 40 9.20 0.07 7.24
C ILE A 40 10.13 0.12 8.45
N ARG A 41 9.58 -0.13 9.65
CA ARG A 41 10.39 -0.34 10.86
C ARG A 41 10.59 -1.81 11.10
N ASP A 42 11.83 -2.22 11.34
CA ASP A 42 12.15 -3.56 11.82
C ASP A 42 11.71 -3.68 13.29
N SER A 43 11.05 -4.79 13.67
CA SER A 43 10.27 -4.93 14.91
C SER A 43 11.06 -4.79 16.23
N ASP A 44 12.39 -4.82 16.20
CA ASP A 44 13.19 -5.23 17.36
C ASP A 44 14.01 -4.13 18.04
N GLU A 45 13.65 -2.86 17.87
CA GLU A 45 14.37 -1.77 18.56
C GLU A 45 13.78 -1.54 19.96
N GLN A 46 14.12 -2.37 20.95
CA GLN A 46 13.61 -2.21 22.33
C GLN A 46 14.20 -1.01 23.10
N ASN A 47 15.13 -0.25 22.51
CA ASN A 47 15.78 0.91 23.15
C ASN A 47 15.75 2.15 22.25
N LEU A 48 14.55 2.50 21.77
CA LEU A 48 14.30 3.66 20.93
C LEU A 48 14.41 4.96 21.72
N SER A 49 15.00 5.99 21.11
CA SER A 49 14.85 7.38 21.58
C SER A 49 13.36 7.71 21.67
N TRP A 50 12.97 8.61 22.58
CA TRP A 50 11.57 9.07 22.66
C TRP A 50 11.04 9.57 21.30
N GLU A 51 11.90 10.22 20.49
CA GLU A 51 11.56 10.66 19.14
C GLU A 51 11.19 9.48 18.21
N ASP A 52 11.99 8.42 18.26
CA ASP A 52 11.78 7.22 17.46
C ASP A 52 10.58 6.41 18.00
N ALA A 53 10.35 6.42 19.31
CA ALA A 53 9.18 5.81 19.94
C ALA A 53 7.87 6.54 19.57
N LEU A 54 7.88 7.88 19.52
CA LEU A 54 6.76 8.69 19.03
C LEU A 54 6.45 8.35 17.56
N ALA A 55 7.49 8.30 16.74
CA ALA A 55 7.35 7.97 15.35
C ALA A 55 6.90 6.50 15.15
N LYS A 56 7.36 5.56 15.98
CA LYS A 56 6.89 4.16 16.02
C LYS A 56 5.42 4.07 16.36
N LYS A 57 4.99 4.73 17.43
CA LYS A 57 3.58 4.79 17.84
C LYS A 57 2.69 5.31 16.71
N THR A 58 3.14 6.34 16.01
CA THR A 58 2.40 6.90 14.85
C THR A 58 2.33 5.90 13.70
N TYR A 59 3.44 5.22 13.40
CA TYR A 59 3.51 4.16 12.38
C TYR A 59 2.62 2.95 12.68
N ASP A 60 2.49 2.59 13.96
CA ASP A 60 1.65 1.49 14.40
C ASP A 60 0.14 1.83 14.32
N GLN A 61 -0.21 3.12 14.35
CA GLN A 61 -1.58 3.60 14.16
C GLN A 61 -2.03 3.65 12.69
N LEU A 62 -1.09 3.57 11.73
CA LEU A 62 -1.42 3.58 10.31
C LEU A 62 -2.02 2.24 9.86
N PHE A 63 -3.16 2.30 9.19
CA PHE A 63 -3.79 1.15 8.53
C PHE A 63 -3.05 0.79 7.24
N LYS A 64 -2.10 -0.14 7.34
CA LYS A 64 -1.17 -0.57 6.29
C LYS A 64 -1.45 -1.96 5.69
N GLU A 65 -2.65 -2.48 5.85
CA GLU A 65 -3.00 -3.81 5.33
C GLU A 65 -3.20 -3.81 3.81
N LEU A 66 -3.87 -2.77 3.29
CA LEU A 66 -4.25 -2.68 1.88
C LEU A 66 -3.88 -1.32 1.30
N ALA A 67 -3.30 -1.34 0.11
CA ALA A 67 -3.00 -0.15 -0.68
C ALA A 67 -4.05 0.11 -1.77
N VAL A 68 -3.95 1.28 -2.40
CA VAL A 68 -4.62 1.60 -3.66
C VAL A 68 -3.61 1.79 -4.77
N CYS A 69 -4.02 1.56 -6.01
CA CYS A 69 -3.14 1.67 -7.16
C CYS A 69 -3.75 2.53 -8.28
N ASP A 70 -2.90 3.17 -9.09
CA ASP A 70 -3.28 3.74 -10.38
C ASP A 70 -2.64 2.93 -11.50
N LEU A 71 -3.50 2.30 -12.31
CA LEU A 71 -3.11 1.52 -13.48
C LEU A 71 -3.25 2.32 -14.78
N SER A 72 -3.30 3.65 -14.76
CA SER A 72 -3.49 4.49 -15.95
C SER A 72 -2.47 4.24 -17.07
N ARG A 73 -1.18 4.21 -16.73
CA ARG A 73 -0.05 4.10 -17.67
C ARG A 73 0.45 2.68 -17.90
N TRP A 74 -0.39 1.69 -17.62
CA TRP A 74 0.02 0.28 -17.66
C TRP A 74 0.47 -0.23 -19.03
N LYS A 75 0.02 0.39 -20.13
CA LYS A 75 0.36 -0.01 -21.51
C LYS A 75 1.61 0.68 -22.08
N GLU A 76 2.07 1.77 -21.46
CA GLU A 76 3.06 2.67 -22.08
C GLU A 76 4.49 2.11 -22.05
N GLY A 77 4.79 1.15 -21.17
CA GLY A 77 6.09 0.50 -21.11
C GLY A 77 6.23 -0.64 -22.14
N LYS A 78 7.37 -0.70 -22.84
CA LYS A 78 7.70 -1.80 -23.78
C LYS A 78 7.96 -3.15 -23.08
N ALA A 79 8.44 -3.13 -21.82
CA ALA A 79 8.82 -4.34 -21.06
C ALA A 79 8.47 -4.34 -19.55
N SER A 80 8.03 -3.20 -19.00
CA SER A 80 7.59 -3.07 -17.61
C SER A 80 6.23 -2.39 -17.56
N ILE A 81 5.35 -2.85 -16.68
CA ILE A 81 4.11 -2.15 -16.36
C ILE A 81 4.44 -0.97 -15.45
N PHE A 82 3.94 0.21 -15.76
CA PHE A 82 4.01 1.36 -14.86
C PHE A 82 2.78 1.36 -13.96
N VAL A 83 3.02 1.21 -12.67
CA VAL A 83 1.98 1.17 -11.64
C VAL A 83 2.42 2.11 -10.52
N ALA A 84 1.53 3.01 -10.13
CA ALA A 84 1.71 3.81 -8.92
C ALA A 84 0.87 3.19 -7.81
N MET A 85 1.43 3.07 -6.62
CA MET A 85 0.74 2.55 -5.43
C MET A 85 0.92 3.54 -4.29
N ARG A 86 -0.10 3.64 -3.43
CA ARG A 86 -0.03 4.38 -2.17
C ARG A 86 -0.90 3.71 -1.11
N TRP A 87 -0.59 3.96 0.15
CA TRP A 87 -1.48 3.61 1.25
C TRP A 87 -2.81 4.37 1.16
N ARG A 88 -3.84 3.78 1.77
CA ARG A 88 -5.16 4.38 1.86
C ARG A 88 -5.14 5.56 2.83
N THR A 89 -5.91 6.58 2.50
CA THR A 89 -6.20 7.71 3.41
C THR A 89 -7.26 7.30 4.42
N ALA A 90 -7.35 8.02 5.54
CA ALA A 90 -8.35 7.76 6.57
C ALA A 90 -9.79 7.72 6.00
N SER A 91 -10.16 8.67 5.14
CA SER A 91 -11.48 8.69 4.49
C SER A 91 -11.73 7.46 3.61
N GLU A 92 -10.73 7.01 2.85
CA GLU A 92 -10.84 5.80 2.03
C GLU A 92 -11.00 4.54 2.88
N VAL A 93 -10.33 4.47 4.04
CA VAL A 93 -10.47 3.35 4.98
C VAL A 93 -11.87 3.33 5.58
N VAL A 94 -12.39 4.47 6.05
CA VAL A 94 -13.73 4.59 6.63
C VAL A 94 -14.83 4.26 5.60
N GLU A 95 -14.65 4.67 4.35
CA GLU A 95 -15.56 4.34 3.25
C GLU A 95 -15.41 2.89 2.75
N GLY A 96 -14.39 2.15 3.22
CA GLY A 96 -14.13 0.78 2.80
C GLY A 96 -13.54 0.65 1.39
N LYS A 97 -13.04 1.75 0.81
CA LYS A 97 -12.42 1.78 -0.52
C LYS A 97 -11.19 0.88 -0.55
N GLY A 98 -11.03 0.13 -1.63
CA GLY A 98 -9.91 -0.80 -1.82
C GLY A 98 -9.95 -2.06 -0.93
N HIS A 99 -10.84 -2.13 0.07
CA HIS A 99 -11.13 -3.34 0.83
C HIS A 99 -12.34 -4.06 0.24
N PHE A 100 -13.49 -3.37 0.19
CA PHE A 100 -14.75 -3.86 -0.40
C PHE A 100 -14.94 -3.42 -1.85
N THR A 101 -14.15 -2.47 -2.31
CA THR A 101 -14.15 -1.97 -3.70
C THR A 101 -12.81 -2.28 -4.37
N CYS A 102 -12.77 -2.20 -5.71
CA CYS A 102 -11.53 -2.43 -6.44
C CYS A 102 -10.48 -1.37 -6.08
N ALA A 103 -9.25 -1.76 -5.77
CA ALA A 103 -8.17 -0.86 -5.36
C ALA A 103 -7.61 0.04 -6.47
N ASN A 104 -7.95 -0.20 -7.74
CA ASN A 104 -7.54 0.66 -8.84
C ASN A 104 -8.39 1.94 -8.89
N LEU A 105 -7.78 3.10 -8.66
CA LEU A 105 -8.45 4.40 -8.58
C LEU A 105 -9.28 4.75 -9.82
N ARG A 106 -8.89 4.23 -11.00
CA ARG A 106 -9.60 4.47 -12.27
C ARG A 106 -10.59 3.37 -12.65
N CYS A 107 -10.90 2.46 -11.74
CA CYS A 107 -11.85 1.39 -11.99
C CYS A 107 -13.29 1.89 -11.72
N PRO A 108 -14.28 1.55 -12.56
CA PRO A 108 -15.68 1.84 -12.27
C PRO A 108 -16.16 1.23 -10.95
N HIS A 109 -15.52 0.15 -10.49
CA HIS A 109 -15.82 -0.54 -9.24
C HIS A 109 -15.02 -0.01 -8.03
N HIS A 110 -14.34 1.14 -8.14
CA HIS A 110 -13.59 1.75 -7.04
C HIS A 110 -14.48 2.65 -6.18
N GLU A 111 -15.30 3.46 -6.84
CA GLU A 111 -16.23 4.42 -6.23
C GLU A 111 -17.62 3.86 -5.99
N VAL A 112 -17.85 2.57 -6.26
CA VAL A 112 -19.10 1.89 -5.88
C VAL A 112 -19.07 1.73 -4.37
N GLY A 113 -19.25 2.85 -3.67
CA GLY A 113 -19.71 2.84 -2.31
C GLY A 113 -20.94 1.95 -2.32
N LEU A 114 -21.01 1.05 -1.35
CA LEU A 114 -22.31 0.67 -0.84
C LEU A 114 -23.04 2.00 -0.70
N LYS A 115 -24.04 2.22 -1.56
CA LYS A 115 -25.14 3.08 -1.18
C LYS A 115 -25.67 2.33 0.04
N THR A 116 -25.11 2.57 1.22
CA THR A 116 -25.82 2.32 2.45
C THR A 116 -27.13 3.01 2.14
N PRO A 117 -28.26 2.28 1.98
CA PRO A 117 -29.52 2.95 1.77
C PRO A 117 -29.52 3.98 2.88
N ALA A 118 -29.63 5.27 2.49
CA ALA A 118 -29.54 6.37 3.43
C ALA A 118 -30.31 5.88 4.63
N ARG A 119 -29.63 5.67 5.77
CA ARG A 119 -30.30 5.19 6.96
C ARG A 119 -31.14 6.38 7.31
N SER A 120 -32.32 6.44 6.70
CA SER A 120 -33.29 7.48 6.91
C SER A 120 -33.63 7.20 8.35
N LEU A 121 -32.98 7.92 9.24
CA LEU A 121 -33.55 8.25 10.51
C LEU A 121 -34.78 9.09 10.15
N THR A 122 -35.80 8.40 9.62
CA THR A 122 -37.15 8.81 9.86
C THR A 122 -37.21 8.75 11.37
N LYS A 123 -37.14 9.93 12.00
CA LYS A 123 -37.62 10.09 13.36
C LYS A 123 -39.12 9.78 13.28
N LYS A 124 -39.49 8.51 13.15
CA LYS A 124 -40.81 8.07 13.55
C LYS A 124 -40.79 8.21 15.06
N ALA A 125 -41.57 9.17 15.56
CA ALA A 125 -41.94 9.20 16.94
C ALA A 125 -42.60 7.85 17.24
N HIS A 126 -41.85 6.93 17.85
CA HIS A 126 -42.43 5.75 18.44
C HIS A 126 -43.31 6.25 19.58
N SER A 127 -44.63 6.08 19.46
CA SER A 127 -45.51 6.26 20.60
C SER A 127 -45.06 5.34 21.72
N LEU A 128 -45.27 5.77 22.97
CA LEU A 128 -44.89 5.04 24.18
C LEU A 128 -45.54 3.63 24.30
N ALA A 129 -46.41 3.25 23.36
CA ALA A 129 -47.06 1.93 23.31
C ALA A 129 -46.13 0.79 22.83
N ALA A 130 -44.96 1.08 22.23
CA ALA A 130 -44.06 0.05 21.71
C ALA A 130 -43.36 -0.82 22.78
N PHE A 131 -43.56 -0.54 24.07
CA PHE A 131 -43.05 -1.37 25.19
C PHE A 131 -44.07 -2.38 25.73
N ALA A 132 -45.32 -2.37 25.25
CA ALA A 132 -46.34 -3.33 25.71
C ALA A 132 -46.12 -4.76 25.18
N ASP A 133 -45.42 -4.91 24.05
CA ASP A 133 -45.19 -6.21 23.41
C ASP A 133 -43.88 -6.91 23.84
N PHE A 134 -43.25 -6.46 24.93
CA PHE A 134 -42.04 -7.10 25.46
C PHE A 134 -42.32 -8.36 26.30
N ARG A 135 -43.59 -8.67 26.60
CA ARG A 135 -43.96 -9.79 27.48
C ARG A 135 -44.22 -11.12 26.75
N ASP A 136 -43.86 -11.24 25.48
CA ASP A 136 -44.01 -12.51 24.74
C ASP A 136 -42.77 -12.89 23.93
N GLN A 137 -41.59 -12.82 24.56
CA GLN A 137 -40.37 -13.44 24.04
C GLN A 137 -40.12 -14.82 24.67
N HIS A 138 -41.07 -15.74 24.50
CA HIS A 138 -40.73 -17.17 24.42
C HIS A 138 -40.43 -17.51 22.96
N SER A 139 -39.26 -17.09 22.48
CA SER A 139 -38.65 -17.72 21.31
C SER A 139 -37.19 -18.04 21.61
N PHE A 140 -37.06 -19.02 22.49
CA PHE A 140 -35.98 -20.00 22.50
C PHE A 140 -35.65 -20.37 21.05
N ILE A 141 -34.41 -20.17 20.61
CA ILE A 141 -33.96 -20.55 19.25
C ILE A 141 -33.83 -22.08 19.24
N PRO A 142 -34.68 -22.84 18.54
CA PRO A 142 -34.45 -24.27 18.39
C PRO A 142 -33.32 -24.47 17.39
N LEU A 143 -32.34 -25.26 17.81
CA LEU A 143 -31.32 -25.83 16.94
C LEU A 143 -31.95 -26.98 16.15
N GLU A 144 -31.60 -27.06 14.86
CA GLU A 144 -31.77 -28.19 13.91
C GLU A 144 -33.05 -28.17 13.03
N ASP A 145 -32.87 -28.16 11.70
CA ASP A 145 -32.83 -29.40 10.91
C ASP A 145 -32.29 -29.17 9.47
N MET A 146 -31.62 -30.19 8.95
CA MET A 146 -31.02 -30.29 7.62
C MET A 146 -32.06 -30.68 6.56
N GLY A 147 -32.00 -30.02 5.39
CA GLY A 147 -32.43 -30.62 4.12
C GLY A 147 -33.50 -29.86 3.33
N GLY A 148 -33.30 -29.78 2.01
CA GLY A 148 -34.39 -29.63 1.05
C GLY A 148 -34.27 -28.47 0.08
N ASP A 149 -33.91 -28.80 -1.16
CA ASP A 149 -33.85 -27.97 -2.35
C ASP A 149 -35.09 -27.09 -2.62
N GLY A 150 -34.87 -25.93 -3.25
CA GLY A 150 -35.96 -25.21 -3.91
C GLY A 150 -35.77 -23.70 -4.03
N ARG A 151 -35.21 -23.28 -5.17
CA ARG A 151 -35.38 -21.97 -5.84
C ARG A 151 -35.90 -20.82 -4.97
N LYS A 152 -35.01 -19.88 -4.64
CA LYS A 152 -35.38 -18.48 -4.38
C LYS A 152 -34.68 -17.59 -5.39
N SER A 153 -35.44 -17.12 -6.39
CA SER A 153 -35.17 -15.88 -7.08
C SER A 153 -35.25 -14.75 -6.04
N GLY A 154 -34.11 -14.43 -5.43
CA GLY A 154 -33.95 -13.24 -4.61
C GLY A 154 -34.06 -11.98 -5.46
N PRO A 155 -34.44 -10.84 -4.86
CA PRO A 155 -34.50 -9.57 -5.57
C PRO A 155 -33.09 -9.22 -6.06
N SER A 156 -32.98 -8.67 -7.28
CA SER A 156 -31.72 -8.31 -7.94
C SER A 156 -30.88 -7.33 -7.09
N SER A 157 -30.07 -7.86 -6.18
CA SER A 157 -29.14 -7.11 -5.36
C SER A 157 -27.99 -6.63 -6.23
N ALA A 158 -27.75 -5.32 -6.23
CA ALA A 158 -26.68 -4.65 -6.97
C ALA A 158 -25.39 -5.47 -6.97
N SER A 159 -24.87 -5.73 -8.17
CA SER A 159 -23.80 -6.68 -8.46
C SER A 159 -22.52 -6.40 -7.67
N ALA A 160 -22.30 -7.14 -6.58
CA ALA A 160 -21.00 -7.18 -5.91
C ALA A 160 -20.00 -7.87 -6.84
N VAL A 161 -18.96 -7.15 -7.27
CA VAL A 161 -17.93 -7.70 -8.16
C VAL A 161 -16.94 -8.52 -7.33
N PRO A 162 -16.62 -9.78 -7.71
CA PRO A 162 -15.63 -10.57 -6.98
C PRO A 162 -14.24 -9.90 -7.09
N LEU A 163 -13.65 -9.65 -5.93
CA LEU A 163 -12.29 -9.11 -5.78
C LEU A 163 -11.29 -10.23 -5.53
N GLN A 164 -10.06 -10.02 -5.97
CA GLN A 164 -8.93 -10.91 -5.75
C GLN A 164 -7.89 -10.16 -4.92
N GLU A 165 -7.48 -10.75 -3.81
CA GLU A 165 -6.32 -10.29 -3.05
C GLU A 165 -5.05 -10.61 -3.85
N LEU A 166 -4.22 -9.60 -4.09
CA LEU A 166 -2.98 -9.69 -4.82
C LEU A 166 -1.86 -9.08 -3.98
N GLN A 167 -0.85 -9.90 -3.70
CA GLN A 167 0.39 -9.50 -3.07
C GLN A 167 1.39 -9.09 -4.15
N THR A 168 1.99 -7.92 -4.03
CA THR A 168 2.93 -7.39 -5.02
C THR A 168 4.08 -6.66 -4.33
N SER A 169 5.28 -6.79 -4.90
CA SER A 169 6.44 -6.05 -4.45
C SER A 169 6.41 -4.61 -4.96
N PHE A 170 6.55 -3.67 -4.04
CA PHE A 170 6.66 -2.24 -4.28
C PHE A 170 8.10 -1.80 -4.02
N GLY A 171 8.77 -1.31 -5.07
CA GLY A 171 10.12 -0.75 -4.93
C GLY A 171 10.08 0.71 -4.54
N TYR A 172 10.81 1.07 -3.48
CA TYR A 172 10.93 2.45 -3.00
C TYR A 172 12.39 2.83 -2.72
N LEU A 173 12.65 4.13 -2.62
CA LEU A 173 13.96 4.67 -2.26
C LEU A 173 13.88 5.21 -0.84
N GLU A 174 14.73 4.71 0.03
CA GLU A 174 14.88 5.22 1.40
C GLU A 174 16.35 5.55 1.61
N HIS A 175 16.65 6.82 1.90
CA HIS A 175 18.03 7.33 2.05
C HIS A 175 18.96 6.97 0.87
N GLY A 176 18.43 6.98 -0.37
CA GLY A 176 19.20 6.64 -1.57
C GLY A 176 19.36 5.14 -1.84
N VAL A 177 18.89 4.27 -0.94
CA VAL A 177 18.93 2.82 -1.11
C VAL A 177 17.60 2.33 -1.67
N ARG A 178 17.65 1.49 -2.71
CA ARG A 178 16.47 0.81 -3.26
C ARG A 178 16.07 -0.33 -2.34
N LYS A 179 14.86 -0.24 -1.78
CA LYS A 179 14.24 -1.28 -0.97
C LYS A 179 12.99 -1.82 -1.68
N LEU A 180 12.58 -3.03 -1.31
CA LEU A 180 11.34 -3.65 -1.75
C LEU A 180 10.44 -3.85 -0.52
N ALA A 181 9.18 -3.46 -0.64
CA ALA A 181 8.13 -3.71 0.34
C ALA A 181 7.11 -4.65 -0.26
N GLU A 182 6.56 -5.55 0.54
CA GLU A 182 5.41 -6.34 0.13
C GLU A 182 4.11 -5.63 0.47
N VAL A 183 3.22 -5.49 -0.52
CA VAL A 183 1.97 -4.75 -0.37
C VAL A 183 0.82 -5.59 -0.89
N LYS A 184 -0.32 -5.56 -0.19
CA LYS A 184 -1.54 -6.26 -0.58
C LYS A 184 -2.57 -5.30 -1.21
N LEU A 185 -3.28 -5.80 -2.22
CA LEU A 185 -4.28 -5.07 -3.00
C LEU A 185 -5.50 -5.95 -3.29
N ASN A 186 -6.72 -5.41 -3.17
CA ASN A 186 -7.91 -6.12 -3.66
C ASN A 186 -8.34 -5.57 -5.03
N LEU A 187 -8.23 -6.38 -6.08
CA LEU A 187 -8.52 -5.96 -7.45
C LEU A 187 -9.64 -6.81 -8.06
N CYS A 188 -10.49 -6.18 -8.87
CA CYS A 188 -11.43 -6.95 -9.71
C CYS A 188 -10.66 -7.76 -10.76
N ARG A 189 -11.27 -8.82 -11.28
CA ARG A 189 -10.66 -9.71 -12.30
C ARG A 189 -10.07 -8.96 -13.50
N ARG A 190 -10.66 -7.82 -13.91
CA ARG A 190 -10.14 -6.99 -15.01
C ARG A 190 -8.84 -6.27 -14.64
N CYS A 191 -8.75 -5.72 -13.43
CA CYS A 191 -7.56 -4.98 -12.99
C CYS A 191 -6.43 -5.93 -12.59
N ALA A 192 -6.72 -7.08 -11.99
CA ALA A 192 -5.73 -8.12 -11.70
C ALA A 192 -5.05 -8.62 -12.99
N LYS A 193 -5.81 -8.85 -14.06
CA LYS A 193 -5.26 -9.20 -15.38
C LYS A 193 -4.35 -8.11 -15.95
N LYS A 194 -4.68 -6.83 -15.75
CA LYS A 194 -3.83 -5.71 -16.18
C LYS A 194 -2.51 -5.74 -15.42
N MET A 195 -2.53 -5.92 -14.10
CA MET A 195 -1.32 -6.03 -13.27
C MET A 195 -0.40 -7.15 -13.76
N ASN A 196 -0.95 -8.33 -14.04
CA ASN A 196 -0.16 -9.50 -14.46
C ASN A 196 0.16 -9.55 -15.97
N SER A 197 -0.31 -8.58 -16.75
CA SER A 197 -0.06 -8.53 -18.20
C SER A 197 1.42 -8.37 -18.57
N CYS A 198 2.22 -7.85 -17.64
CA CYS A 198 3.66 -7.67 -17.82
C CYS A 198 4.41 -9.01 -17.95
N SER A 199 3.98 -10.06 -17.25
CA SER A 199 4.64 -11.37 -17.31
C SER A 199 4.50 -12.01 -18.69
N LYS A 200 3.31 -11.90 -19.31
CA LYS A 200 3.07 -12.37 -20.67
C LYS A 200 3.93 -11.60 -21.68
N ARG A 201 3.96 -10.27 -21.59
CA ARG A 201 4.79 -9.42 -22.47
C ARG A 201 6.28 -9.65 -22.29
N ARG A 202 6.74 -9.92 -21.06
CA ARG A 202 8.14 -10.30 -20.78
C ARG A 202 8.48 -11.68 -21.35
N ALA A 203 7.58 -12.65 -21.24
CA ALA A 203 7.75 -13.96 -21.84
C ALA A 203 7.83 -13.87 -23.37
N GLU A 204 6.91 -13.13 -24.01
CA GLU A 204 6.91 -12.85 -25.45
C GLU A 204 8.16 -12.08 -25.90
N ALA A 205 8.64 -11.12 -25.11
CA ALA A 205 9.88 -10.39 -25.41
C ALA A 205 11.13 -11.28 -25.26
N ARG A 206 11.16 -12.17 -24.27
CA ARG A 206 12.23 -13.16 -24.09
C ARG A 206 12.26 -14.14 -25.24
N ASP A 207 11.10 -14.67 -25.63
CA ASP A 207 10.92 -15.57 -26.77
C ASP A 207 11.37 -14.93 -28.09
N ARG A 208 10.92 -13.69 -28.35
CA ARG A 208 11.41 -12.89 -29.50
C ARG A 208 12.92 -12.67 -29.45
N ARG A 209 13.51 -12.44 -28.27
CA ARG A 209 14.97 -12.29 -28.14
C ARG A 209 15.71 -13.59 -28.41
N SER A 210 15.19 -14.76 -27.99
CA SER A 210 15.79 -16.05 -28.34
C SER A 210 15.69 -16.39 -29.83
N ILE A 211 14.68 -15.88 -30.53
CA ILE A 211 14.54 -16.03 -31.98
C ILE A 211 15.55 -15.13 -32.74
N ILE A 212 15.77 -13.90 -32.27
CA ILE A 212 16.69 -12.94 -32.91
C ILE A 212 18.16 -13.21 -32.57
N GLN A 213 18.45 -13.69 -31.35
CA GLN A 213 19.77 -14.15 -30.92
C GLN A 213 19.65 -15.61 -30.46
N PRO A 214 19.64 -16.58 -31.40
CA PRO A 214 19.78 -17.97 -31.03
C PRO A 214 21.11 -18.15 -30.29
N PRO A 215 21.19 -19.03 -29.27
CA PRO A 215 22.43 -19.27 -28.56
C PRO A 215 23.48 -19.74 -29.58
N ARG A 216 24.58 -18.98 -29.72
CA ARG A 216 25.74 -19.46 -30.48
C ARG A 216 26.18 -20.76 -29.83
N LYS A 217 26.07 -21.88 -30.55
CA LYS A 217 26.68 -23.15 -30.15
C LYS A 217 28.15 -22.82 -29.88
N ARG A 218 28.61 -23.09 -28.66
CA ARG A 218 30.05 -23.10 -28.38
C ARG A 218 30.58 -24.27 -29.16
N ASP A 219 31.22 -24.02 -30.28
CA ASP A 219 32.14 -24.99 -30.87
C ASP A 219 33.28 -25.12 -29.85
N LEU A 220 33.25 -26.21 -29.07
CA LEU A 220 34.38 -26.65 -28.27
C LEU A 220 35.37 -27.33 -29.21
N PRO A 221 36.64 -26.92 -29.25
CA PRO A 221 37.74 -27.84 -29.48
C PRO A 221 38.09 -28.47 -28.14
N GLU A 222 38.04 -29.80 -28.08
CA GLU A 222 38.63 -30.58 -26.99
C GLU A 222 40.16 -30.44 -27.07
N ASP A 223 40.80 -30.10 -25.94
CA ASP A 223 42.16 -30.58 -25.66
C ASP A 223 42.41 -30.58 -24.13
N PRO A 224 42.84 -31.71 -23.52
CA PRO A 224 43.04 -31.83 -22.08
C PRO A 224 44.53 -31.95 -21.70
N ALA A 225 45.15 -30.87 -21.22
CA ALA A 225 46.45 -30.83 -20.53
C ALA A 225 46.75 -29.33 -20.30
N GLU A 226 47.09 -28.75 -19.13
CA GLU A 226 47.81 -29.23 -17.96
C GLU A 226 47.38 -28.40 -16.74
N HIS A 227 47.53 -29.02 -15.57
CA HIS A 227 47.20 -28.50 -14.24
C HIS A 227 48.41 -27.71 -13.71
N GLU A 228 48.24 -26.48 -13.22
CA GLU A 228 49.21 -25.85 -12.31
C GLU A 228 48.48 -25.04 -11.22
N PRO A 229 48.97 -25.04 -9.96
CA PRO A 229 48.14 -24.83 -8.77
C PRO A 229 47.87 -23.37 -8.39
N CYS A 230 46.77 -23.21 -7.65
CA CYS A 230 46.28 -21.97 -7.08
C CYS A 230 47.25 -21.44 -5.99
N HIS A 231 47.98 -20.36 -6.27
CA HIS A 231 48.66 -19.60 -5.22
C HIS A 231 47.64 -18.78 -4.41
N GLU A 232 47.57 -19.10 -3.11
CA GLU A 232 46.81 -18.38 -2.08
C GLU A 232 47.07 -16.88 -2.12
N ARG A 233 46.02 -16.06 -2.02
CA ARG A 233 46.14 -14.62 -1.73
C ARG A 233 46.03 -14.40 -0.22
N PRO A 234 47.09 -13.92 0.46
CA PRO A 234 47.01 -13.65 1.89
C PRO A 234 46.17 -12.41 2.21
N ALA A 235 45.64 -12.41 3.44
CA ALA A 235 44.73 -11.44 4.00
C ALA A 235 45.37 -10.06 4.29
N LYS A 236 44.48 -9.07 4.41
CA LYS A 236 44.69 -7.62 4.61
C LYS A 236 45.66 -7.26 5.75
N ILE A 237 46.46 -6.21 5.55
CA ILE A 237 47.05 -5.41 6.64
C ILE A 237 46.79 -3.90 6.40
N ARG A 238 46.58 -3.23 7.54
CA ARG A 238 46.02 -1.91 7.85
C ARG A 238 47.03 -0.76 7.69
N CYS A 239 46.48 0.46 7.56
CA CYS A 239 47.16 1.76 7.41
C CYS A 239 48.08 2.18 8.58
N THR A 240 49.16 2.90 8.24
CA THR A 240 49.76 4.07 8.93
C THR A 240 50.38 4.94 7.80
N GLY A 241 50.26 6.26 7.70
CA GLY A 241 50.56 7.31 8.67
C GLY A 241 51.86 8.00 8.23
N GLY A 242 51.79 9.01 7.36
CA GLY A 242 52.95 9.77 6.87
C GLY A 242 53.01 11.16 7.53
N THR A 243 54.20 11.48 8.03
CA THR A 243 54.67 12.72 8.65
C THR A 243 54.48 13.97 7.82
#